data_AF-A0A804PK15-F1
#
_entry.id   AF-A0A804PK15-F1
#
_cell.length_a   1.000
_cell.length_b   1.000
_cell.length_c   1.000
_cell.angle_alpha   90.00
_cell.angle_beta   90.00
_cell.angle_gamma   90.00
#
_symmetry.space_group_name_H-M   'P 1'
#
loop_
_entity.id
_entity.type
_entity.pdbx_description
1 polymer ?
#
loop_
_entity_poly.entity_id
_entity_poly.type
_entity_poly.pdbx_seq_one_letter_code
_entity_poly.pdbx_strand_id
1 'polypeptide(L)'
;MAAPSASMSTDGAFWSSSGSPQSSGRLPTLSPPCPIVSRFHDVWQDEKKSTLTPVRKELRWLKRKDLLETMAKDIPAGAIRLGCHVTAIHPSDPGVVLTTTPAGGGGGGVIRAKVLIGCDGSNSVVAKYLGMSPSKPTPPRTYLRGFTTYRHGHPFGDRFLRLRGRRFFVGRSPMTDTRVSFFVACHVPSAATSSSSRVVDARDTRHAVLQKLRDQRCPAEVVEMVRDADPDSLNVVTRVWYRPPWQVALAAFRKGAVTVAGDAMHAMGSYIGQGGSAALEDALVLARSLARARAAAAGGRDDGDDEPFLLGAATAIREYVRERRLRVARLSLEAFVMGELLRAKSMATKLACMAILALLGTKALGHTNYDCGRL
;
A
#
# COMPACT_ATOMS: atom_id res chain seq x y z
N MET A 1 -19.53 5.65 23.65
CA MET A 1 -18.10 5.37 23.90
C MET A 1 -17.49 4.76 22.65
N ALA A 2 -16.82 5.58 21.84
CA ALA A 2 -16.18 5.13 20.61
C ALA A 2 -14.74 4.72 20.91
N ALA A 3 -14.39 3.48 20.58
CA ALA A 3 -13.02 3.00 20.67
C ALA A 3 -12.13 3.75 19.65
N PRO A 4 -10.91 4.20 20.03
CA PRO A 4 -9.99 4.83 19.10
C PRO A 4 -9.54 3.78 18.06
N SER A 5 -9.94 3.98 16.80
CA SER A 5 -9.59 3.09 15.70
C SER A 5 -8.24 3.47 15.12
N ALA A 6 -7.20 2.71 15.47
CA ALA A 6 -5.88 2.82 14.86
C ALA A 6 -5.95 2.28 13.41
N SER A 7 -5.76 3.17 12.42
CA SER A 7 -5.48 2.74 11.05
C SER A 7 -4.09 2.11 11.03
N MET A 8 -4.02 0.80 10.80
CA MET A 8 -2.77 0.07 10.67
C MET A 8 -2.05 0.51 9.38
N SER A 9 -1.13 1.46 9.53
CA SER A 9 -0.27 1.97 8.46
C SER A 9 0.80 0.95 8.10
N THR A 10 0.84 0.59 6.82
CA THR A 10 1.85 -0.27 6.20
C THR A 10 3.23 0.41 6.16
N ASP A 11 4.18 0.01 6.99
CA ASP A 11 5.58 0.44 6.83
C ASP A 11 6.27 -0.38 5.73
N GLY A 12 6.46 0.27 4.59
CA GLY A 12 7.05 -0.29 3.37
C GLY A 12 6.20 0.08 2.16
N ALA A 13 6.63 1.08 1.40
CA ALA A 13 6.06 1.40 0.10
C ALA A 13 6.93 0.76 -0.99
N PHE A 14 6.31 -0.03 -1.85
CA PHE A 14 6.91 -0.59 -3.05
C PHE A 14 6.91 0.47 -4.15
N TRP A 15 8.03 0.62 -4.85
CA TRP A 15 8.18 1.52 -5.99
C TRP A 15 8.88 0.79 -7.15
N SER A 16 8.33 0.96 -8.35
CA SER A 16 8.85 0.45 -9.62
C SER A 16 8.71 1.57 -10.66
N SER A 17 9.81 2.11 -11.16
CA SER A 17 9.81 3.07 -12.26
C SER A 17 9.68 2.37 -13.62
N SER A 18 9.02 3.05 -14.56
CA SER A 18 9.08 2.76 -15.99
C SER A 18 9.55 4.00 -16.73
N GLY A 19 10.86 4.14 -16.91
CA GLY A 19 11.42 5.22 -17.73
C GLY A 19 12.89 4.97 -18.03
N SER A 20 13.25 5.07 -19.30
CA SER A 20 14.65 5.24 -19.73
C SER A 20 15.16 6.62 -19.30
N PRO A 21 16.47 6.76 -19.00
CA PRO A 21 17.00 7.98 -18.39
C PRO A 21 17.27 9.05 -19.47
N GLN A 22 16.23 9.73 -19.94
CA GLN A 22 16.41 10.94 -20.76
C GLN A 22 15.31 11.98 -20.48
N SER A 23 15.58 12.86 -19.52
CA SER A 23 15.38 14.32 -19.59
C SER A 23 15.63 14.95 -18.22
N SER A 24 16.29 16.09 -18.24
CA SER A 24 16.88 16.80 -17.11
C SER A 24 15.83 17.45 -16.20
N GLY A 25 15.40 16.72 -15.17
CA GLY A 25 14.82 17.26 -13.95
C GLY A 25 15.47 16.53 -12.78
N ARG A 26 16.28 17.22 -11.96
CA ARG A 26 16.88 16.62 -10.77
C ARG A 26 15.76 16.28 -9.78
N LEU A 27 15.35 15.01 -9.74
CA LEU A 27 14.59 14.44 -8.62
C LEU A 27 15.38 14.70 -7.32
N PRO A 28 14.72 15.04 -6.19
CA PRO A 28 15.39 15.09 -4.90
C PRO A 28 16.07 13.75 -4.65
N THR A 29 17.39 13.76 -4.52
CA THR A 29 18.17 12.54 -4.32
C THR A 29 17.86 11.97 -2.94
N LEU A 30 17.09 10.89 -2.87
CA LEU A 30 16.99 10.03 -1.69
C LEU A 30 18.42 9.61 -1.32
N SER A 31 18.98 10.20 -0.26
CA SER A 31 20.32 9.90 0.24
C SER A 31 20.24 9.03 1.50
N PRO A 32 21.04 7.94 1.61
CA PRO A 32 21.85 7.32 0.57
C PRO A 32 20.99 6.56 -0.45
N PRO A 33 21.51 6.24 -1.66
CA PRO A 33 20.73 5.54 -2.67
C PRO A 33 20.33 4.16 -2.14
N CYS A 34 19.03 3.99 -1.89
CA CYS A 34 18.46 2.68 -1.55
C CYS A 34 18.88 1.66 -2.62
N PRO A 35 19.53 0.54 -2.28
CA PRO A 35 20.08 -0.38 -3.28
C PRO A 35 18.97 -0.96 -4.16
N ILE A 36 19.26 -1.14 -5.44
CA ILE A 36 18.37 -1.82 -6.37
C ILE A 36 18.40 -3.31 -6.03
N VAL A 37 17.23 -3.91 -5.82
CA VAL A 37 17.10 -5.36 -5.70
C VAL A 37 17.21 -5.98 -7.09
N SER A 38 18.26 -6.77 -7.35
CA SER A 38 18.51 -7.37 -8.67
C SER A 38 18.00 -8.80 -8.81
N ARG A 39 17.78 -9.50 -7.69
CA ARG A 39 17.31 -10.89 -7.67
C ARG A 39 16.26 -11.14 -6.59
N PHE A 40 15.24 -11.93 -6.94
CA PHE A 40 14.47 -12.68 -5.95
C PHE A 40 15.23 -13.95 -5.59
N HIS A 41 15.42 -14.17 -4.30
CA HIS A 41 15.98 -15.40 -3.76
C HIS A 41 14.87 -16.19 -3.08
N ASP A 42 14.28 -17.13 -3.81
CA ASP A 42 13.28 -18.02 -3.25
C ASP A 42 13.95 -19.23 -2.61
N VAL A 43 13.47 -19.58 -1.41
CA VAL A 43 13.93 -20.75 -0.67
C VAL A 43 12.70 -21.49 -0.16
N TRP A 44 12.61 -22.78 -0.45
CA TRP A 44 11.62 -23.70 0.11
C TRP A 44 12.35 -24.64 1.06
N GLN A 45 12.25 -24.36 2.34
CA GLN A 45 13.05 -25.03 3.37
C GLN A 45 12.79 -26.54 3.40
N ASP A 46 11.51 -26.94 3.36
CA ASP A 46 11.12 -28.36 3.47
C ASP A 46 11.48 -29.17 2.22
N GLU A 47 11.50 -28.52 1.05
CA GLU A 47 11.87 -29.12 -0.24
C GLU A 47 13.39 -29.08 -0.50
N LYS A 48 14.16 -28.44 0.39
CA LYS A 48 15.60 -28.13 0.19
C LYS A 48 15.89 -27.50 -1.18
N LYS A 49 14.95 -26.68 -1.65
CA LYS A 49 15.01 -26.05 -2.98
C LYS A 49 15.30 -24.56 -2.84
N SER A 50 16.17 -24.05 -3.70
CA SER A 50 16.42 -22.62 -3.81
C SER A 50 16.55 -22.18 -5.26
N THR A 51 16.03 -21.00 -5.58
CA THR A 51 16.16 -20.40 -6.91
C THR A 51 16.50 -18.92 -6.80
N LEU A 52 17.30 -18.44 -7.75
CA LEU A 52 17.57 -17.02 -7.95
C LEU A 52 16.92 -16.59 -9.26
N THR A 53 16.03 -15.61 -9.21
CA THR A 53 15.34 -15.10 -10.39
C THR A 53 15.64 -13.61 -10.57
N PRO A 54 16.10 -13.18 -11.76
CA PRO A 54 16.26 -11.76 -12.10
C PRO A 54 15.01 -10.94 -11.84
N VAL A 55 15.16 -9.80 -11.18
CA VAL A 55 14.16 -8.73 -11.25
C VAL A 55 14.25 -8.11 -12.64
N ARG A 56 13.12 -8.02 -13.34
CA ARG A 56 13.07 -7.55 -14.74
C ARG A 56 13.18 -6.02 -14.88
N LYS A 57 12.95 -5.30 -13.79
CA LYS A 57 12.92 -3.83 -13.69
C LYS A 57 13.56 -3.39 -12.37
N GLU A 58 13.54 -2.09 -12.14
CA GLU A 58 13.96 -1.50 -10.88
C GLU A 58 13.00 -1.87 -9.74
N LEU A 59 13.56 -2.41 -8.66
CA LEU A 59 12.85 -2.66 -7.40
C LEU A 59 13.68 -2.08 -6.26
N ARG A 60 13.07 -1.21 -5.46
CA ARG A 60 13.70 -0.61 -4.28
C ARG A 60 12.82 -0.74 -3.04
N TRP A 61 13.45 -0.73 -1.87
CA TRP A 61 12.78 -0.83 -0.59
C TRP A 61 12.96 0.44 0.23
N LEU A 62 11.92 1.27 0.29
CA LEU A 62 11.97 2.57 0.94
C LEU A 62 11.28 2.54 2.30
N LYS A 63 11.83 3.31 3.25
CA LYS A 63 11.12 3.59 4.50
C LYS A 63 9.94 4.50 4.18
N ARG A 64 8.74 4.11 4.62
CA ARG A 64 7.52 4.87 4.34
C ARG A 64 7.60 6.30 4.86
N LYS A 65 8.09 6.48 6.09
CA LYS A 65 8.29 7.80 6.70
C LYS A 65 9.09 8.71 5.78
N ASP A 66 10.25 8.25 5.33
CA ASP A 66 11.18 9.04 4.52
C ASP A 66 10.56 9.40 3.16
N LEU A 67 9.83 8.46 2.52
CA LEU A 67 9.09 8.74 1.29
C LEU A 67 8.03 9.82 1.50
N LEU A 68 7.21 9.70 2.56
CA LEU A 68 6.14 10.66 2.85
C LEU A 68 6.70 12.03 3.22
N GLU A 69 7.73 12.10 4.05
CA GLU A 69 8.38 13.37 4.42
C GLU A 69 9.04 14.04 3.21
N THR A 70 9.64 13.26 2.31
CA THR A 70 10.21 13.79 1.07
C THR A 70 9.11 14.39 0.19
N MET A 71 8.01 13.66 -0.05
CA MET A 71 6.88 14.18 -0.83
C MET A 71 6.21 15.40 -0.18
N ALA A 72 6.12 15.43 1.15
CA ALA A 72 5.50 16.53 1.87
C ALA A 72 6.31 17.83 1.82
N LYS A 73 7.64 17.75 1.71
CA LYS A 73 8.52 18.92 1.58
C LYS A 73 8.30 19.71 0.29
N ASP A 74 7.85 19.04 -0.77
CA ASP A 74 7.56 19.66 -2.06
C ASP A 74 6.15 20.26 -2.16
N ILE A 75 5.36 20.18 -1.08
CA ILE A 75 4.00 20.72 -1.02
C ILE A 75 4.02 22.14 -0.44
N PRO A 76 3.31 23.12 -1.05
CA PRO A 76 3.27 24.49 -0.53
C PRO A 76 2.87 24.58 0.94
N ALA A 77 3.50 25.51 1.66
CA ALA A 77 3.19 25.78 3.06
C ALA A 77 1.68 26.08 3.23
N GLY A 78 1.08 25.51 4.28
CA GLY A 78 -0.34 25.67 4.57
C GLY A 78 -1.30 24.75 3.81
N ALA A 79 -0.85 24.03 2.77
CA ALA A 79 -1.70 23.07 2.05
C ALA A 79 -2.01 21.80 2.87
N ILE A 80 -1.11 21.40 3.77
CA ILE A 80 -1.31 20.27 4.69
C ILE A 80 -1.85 20.78 6.02
N ARG A 81 -3.06 20.35 6.39
CA ARG A 81 -3.70 20.66 7.68
C ARG A 81 -3.76 19.42 8.55
N LEU A 82 -2.83 19.31 9.51
CA LEU A 82 -2.82 18.23 10.50
C LEU A 82 -3.91 18.42 11.56
N GLY A 83 -4.23 17.34 12.29
CA GLY A 83 -5.26 17.36 13.32
C GLY A 83 -6.69 17.53 12.80
N CYS A 84 -6.90 17.48 11.47
CA CYS A 84 -8.18 17.71 10.82
C CYS A 84 -8.79 16.39 10.33
N HIS A 85 -9.49 15.67 11.20
CA HIS A 85 -10.09 14.39 10.84
C HIS A 85 -11.49 14.57 10.25
N VAL A 86 -11.70 14.20 8.98
CA VAL A 86 -13.03 14.26 8.34
C VAL A 86 -13.91 13.13 8.87
N THR A 87 -15.08 13.47 9.43
CA THR A 87 -16.02 12.51 10.03
C THR A 87 -17.33 12.36 9.25
N ALA A 88 -17.73 13.39 8.51
CA ALA A 88 -18.94 13.38 7.69
C ALA A 88 -18.78 14.22 6.43
N ILE A 89 -19.57 13.88 5.42
CA ILE A 89 -19.62 14.54 4.11
C ILE A 89 -21.08 14.78 3.79
N HIS A 90 -21.43 16.04 3.55
CA HIS A 90 -22.76 16.46 3.16
C HIS A 90 -22.73 17.00 1.74
N PRO A 91 -23.73 16.66 0.90
CA PRO A 91 -23.83 17.24 -0.43
C PRO A 91 -24.02 18.77 -0.34
N SER A 92 -23.43 19.49 -1.29
CA SER A 92 -23.61 20.92 -1.49
C SER A 92 -23.73 21.17 -2.98
N ASP A 93 -24.38 22.25 -3.39
CA ASP A 93 -24.41 22.66 -4.80
C ASP A 93 -23.83 24.07 -4.95
N PRO A 94 -22.66 24.25 -5.59
CA PRO A 94 -21.76 23.18 -6.04
C PRO A 94 -20.95 22.54 -4.89
N GLY A 95 -20.53 21.27 -5.08
CA GLY A 95 -19.50 20.60 -4.26
C GLY A 95 -19.96 19.78 -3.06
N VAL A 96 -19.23 19.89 -1.95
CA VAL A 96 -19.50 19.16 -0.68
C VAL A 96 -19.09 19.99 0.54
N VAL A 97 -19.73 19.70 1.66
CA VAL A 97 -19.35 20.20 2.98
C VAL A 97 -18.81 19.04 3.82
N LEU A 98 -17.59 19.19 4.33
CA LEU A 98 -16.93 18.25 5.21
C LEU A 98 -17.06 18.69 6.66
N THR A 99 -17.49 17.78 7.52
CA THR A 99 -17.40 17.96 8.97
C THR A 99 -16.07 17.37 9.43
N THR A 100 -15.34 18.14 10.23
CA THR A 100 -14.01 17.78 10.73
C THR A 100 -13.97 17.83 12.24
N THR A 101 -13.18 16.95 12.86
CA THR A 101 -12.94 16.94 14.30
C THR A 101 -11.45 17.09 14.59
N PRO A 102 -11.05 17.94 15.55
CA PRO A 102 -9.68 18.02 16.02
C PRO A 102 -9.21 16.68 16.59
N ALA A 103 -7.94 16.31 16.34
CA ALA A 103 -7.36 15.09 16.89
C ALA A 103 -7.27 15.07 18.45
N GLY A 104 -7.36 16.23 19.10
CA GLY A 104 -7.26 16.38 20.56
C GLY A 104 -8.59 16.48 21.32
N GLY A 105 -9.74 16.36 20.64
CA GLY A 105 -11.05 16.67 21.22
C GLY A 105 -11.27 18.18 21.32
N GLY A 106 -12.38 18.66 20.76
CA GLY A 106 -12.71 20.08 20.65
C GLY A 106 -13.86 20.30 19.66
N GLY A 107 -14.28 21.55 19.51
CA GLY A 107 -15.33 21.92 18.55
C GLY A 107 -14.95 21.51 17.12
N GLY A 108 -15.89 20.88 16.41
CA GLY A 108 -15.69 20.47 15.03
C GLY A 108 -15.56 21.67 14.09
N GLY A 109 -14.80 21.51 13.01
CA GLY A 109 -14.67 22.49 11.94
C GLY A 109 -15.45 22.08 10.69
N VAL A 110 -15.72 23.04 9.81
CA VAL A 110 -16.36 22.80 8.52
C VAL A 110 -15.43 23.20 7.39
N ILE A 111 -15.31 22.34 6.37
CA ILE A 111 -14.57 22.64 5.14
C ILE A 111 -15.52 22.51 3.95
N ARG A 112 -15.61 23.56 3.13
CA ARG A 112 -16.33 23.51 1.85
C ARG A 112 -15.34 23.20 0.73
N ALA A 113 -15.67 22.24 -0.12
CA ALA A 113 -14.81 21.84 -1.23
C ALA A 113 -15.65 21.67 -2.50
N LYS A 114 -15.18 22.23 -3.60
CA LYS A 114 -15.83 22.05 -4.91
C LYS A 114 -15.46 20.71 -5.56
N VAL A 115 -14.25 20.22 -5.27
CA VAL A 115 -13.72 18.91 -5.69
C VAL A 115 -13.23 18.18 -4.45
N LEU A 116 -13.54 16.88 -4.33
CA LEU A 116 -13.07 16.05 -3.21
C LEU A 116 -12.44 14.74 -3.70
N ILE A 117 -11.23 14.46 -3.23
CA ILE A 117 -10.53 13.19 -3.49
C ILE A 117 -10.28 12.50 -2.14
N GLY A 118 -10.91 11.34 -1.94
CA GLY A 118 -10.70 10.52 -0.75
C GLY A 118 -9.44 9.68 -0.85
N CYS A 119 -8.42 10.05 -0.08
CA CYS A 119 -7.16 9.32 0.11
C CYS A 119 -7.02 8.79 1.55
N ASP A 120 -8.15 8.56 2.23
CA ASP A 120 -8.30 8.29 3.67
C ASP A 120 -8.26 6.80 4.03
N GLY A 121 -7.63 5.98 3.19
CA GLY A 121 -7.28 4.60 3.48
C GLY A 121 -8.45 3.60 3.44
N SER A 122 -8.21 2.39 3.93
CA SER A 122 -9.15 1.26 3.81
C SER A 122 -10.47 1.44 4.58
N ASN A 123 -10.52 2.39 5.53
CA ASN A 123 -11.71 2.76 6.31
C ASN A 123 -12.26 4.14 5.90
N SER A 124 -12.25 4.39 4.59
CA SER A 124 -12.55 5.70 4.00
C SER A 124 -14.00 6.16 4.24
N VAL A 125 -14.15 7.37 4.79
CA VAL A 125 -15.40 8.12 4.91
C VAL A 125 -15.88 8.55 3.53
N VAL A 126 -14.97 8.92 2.62
CA VAL A 126 -15.32 9.31 1.24
C VAL A 126 -15.86 8.11 0.46
N ALA A 127 -15.24 6.93 0.58
CA ALA A 127 -15.73 5.71 -0.05
C ALA A 127 -17.14 5.34 0.45
N LYS A 128 -17.39 5.51 1.76
CA LYS A 128 -18.74 5.34 2.34
C LYS A 128 -19.75 6.32 1.75
N TYR A 129 -19.38 7.60 1.62
CA TYR A 129 -20.23 8.62 0.97
C TYR A 129 -20.55 8.27 -0.49
N LEU A 130 -19.62 7.64 -1.21
CA LEU A 130 -19.82 7.15 -2.57
C LEU A 130 -20.62 5.83 -2.65
N GLY A 131 -21.14 5.32 -1.53
CA GLY A 131 -21.92 4.07 -1.49
C GLY A 131 -21.09 2.81 -1.68
N MET A 132 -19.77 2.88 -1.51
CA MET A 132 -18.91 1.70 -1.63
C MET A 132 -19.06 0.80 -0.39
N SER A 133 -19.11 -0.51 -0.61
CA SER A 133 -19.08 -1.50 0.49
C SER A 133 -17.82 -1.32 1.35
N PRO A 134 -17.83 -1.64 2.65
CA PRO A 134 -16.63 -1.57 3.48
C PRO A 134 -15.56 -2.59 3.05
N SER A 135 -14.29 -2.29 3.34
CA SER A 135 -13.21 -3.27 3.17
C SER A 135 -13.36 -4.44 4.14
N LYS A 136 -12.81 -5.60 3.78
CA LYS A 136 -12.87 -6.83 4.55
C LYS A 136 -11.48 -7.17 5.12
N PRO A 137 -11.39 -7.67 6.36
CA PRO A 137 -10.12 -8.15 6.87
C PRO A 137 -9.80 -9.53 6.29
N THR A 138 -8.53 -9.79 6.01
CA THR A 138 -8.04 -11.16 5.81
C THR A 138 -8.20 -11.95 7.10
N PRO A 139 -8.30 -13.29 7.03
CA PRO A 139 -8.26 -14.12 8.24
C PRO A 139 -6.98 -13.85 9.04
N PRO A 140 -7.05 -13.89 10.38
CA PRO A 140 -5.94 -13.47 11.23
C PRO A 140 -4.63 -14.19 10.89
N ARG A 141 -3.57 -13.41 10.74
CA ARG A 141 -2.20 -13.90 10.57
C ARG A 141 -1.24 -12.85 11.12
N THR A 142 -0.30 -13.28 11.93
CA THR A 142 0.71 -12.38 12.50
C THR A 142 1.78 -12.09 11.45
N TYR A 143 2.01 -10.82 11.18
CA TYR A 143 3.13 -10.30 10.43
C TYR A 143 3.96 -9.44 11.38
N LEU A 144 5.10 -9.97 11.83
CA LEU A 144 6.11 -9.16 12.52
C LEU A 144 6.99 -8.51 11.47
N ARG A 145 7.16 -7.20 11.52
CA ARG A 145 7.99 -6.43 10.58
C ARG A 145 8.99 -5.60 11.35
N GLY A 146 10.13 -5.29 10.74
CA GLY A 146 11.11 -4.41 11.35
C GLY A 146 12.33 -4.22 10.48
N PHE A 147 13.32 -3.55 11.05
CA PHE A 147 14.63 -3.31 10.47
C PHE A 147 15.71 -3.92 11.33
N THR A 148 16.76 -4.42 10.69
CA THR A 148 17.98 -4.88 11.37
C THR A 148 19.18 -4.15 10.78
N THR A 149 20.01 -3.57 11.66
CA THR A 149 21.21 -2.83 11.27
C THR A 149 22.46 -3.65 11.60
N TYR A 150 23.31 -3.83 10.59
CA TYR A 150 24.59 -4.54 10.64
C TYR A 150 25.72 -3.51 10.59
N ARG A 151 26.43 -3.33 11.71
CA ARG A 151 27.43 -2.26 11.88
C ARG A 151 28.55 -2.27 10.83
N HIS A 152 28.89 -3.45 10.31
CA HIS A 152 29.96 -3.65 9.34
C HIS A 152 29.43 -3.99 7.94
N GLY A 153 28.18 -3.64 7.64
CA GLY A 153 27.50 -4.05 6.42
C GLY A 153 26.81 -5.41 6.55
N HIS A 154 25.72 -5.60 5.82
CA HIS A 154 25.01 -6.86 5.80
C HIS A 154 25.56 -7.80 4.71
N PRO A 155 25.58 -9.14 4.92
CA PRO A 155 26.18 -10.07 3.96
C PRO A 155 25.24 -10.48 2.80
N PHE A 156 24.07 -9.85 2.66
CA PHE A 156 22.97 -10.37 1.83
C PHE A 156 22.98 -9.88 0.37
N GLY A 157 23.91 -8.99 0.02
CA GLY A 157 23.95 -8.34 -1.30
C GLY A 157 22.65 -7.61 -1.64
N ASP A 158 22.26 -7.66 -2.90
CA ASP A 158 21.12 -6.96 -3.51
C ASP A 158 19.88 -7.87 -3.70
N ARG A 159 19.72 -8.87 -2.82
CA ARG A 159 18.74 -9.94 -3.00
C ARG A 159 17.53 -9.75 -2.09
N PHE A 160 16.33 -9.89 -2.65
CA PHE A 160 15.12 -10.03 -1.85
C PHE A 160 14.86 -11.50 -1.55
N LEU A 161 15.13 -11.91 -0.31
CA LEU A 161 14.88 -13.26 0.19
C LEU A 161 13.38 -13.47 0.39
N ARG A 162 12.87 -14.60 -0.11
CA ARG A 162 11.52 -15.12 0.10
C ARG A 162 11.62 -16.56 0.60
N LEU A 163 11.82 -16.70 1.91
CA LEU A 163 11.97 -18.01 2.57
C LEU A 163 10.61 -18.55 3.00
N ARG A 164 10.26 -19.73 2.48
CA ARG A 164 9.03 -20.47 2.80
C ARG A 164 9.38 -21.68 3.66
N GLY A 165 8.82 -21.72 4.86
CA GLY A 165 8.81 -22.90 5.71
C GLY A 165 7.38 -23.38 5.96
N ARG A 166 7.22 -24.57 6.55
CA ARG A 166 5.92 -25.20 6.77
C ARG A 166 4.85 -24.31 7.41
N ARG A 167 5.24 -23.44 8.35
CA ARG A 167 4.31 -22.60 9.14
C ARG A 167 4.71 -21.13 9.25
N PHE A 168 5.64 -20.69 8.42
CA PHE A 168 6.11 -19.31 8.39
C PHE A 168 6.55 -18.92 6.97
N PHE A 169 6.56 -17.63 6.71
CA PHE A 169 7.14 -17.05 5.50
C PHE A 169 7.96 -15.83 5.90
N VAL A 170 9.19 -15.72 5.42
CA VAL A 170 10.08 -14.60 5.70
C VAL A 170 10.41 -13.87 4.41
N GLY A 171 10.24 -12.55 4.44
CA GLY A 171 10.82 -11.64 3.47
C GLY A 171 11.99 -10.88 4.10
N ARG A 172 13.10 -10.73 3.37
CA ARG A 172 14.20 -9.83 3.74
C ARG A 172 14.70 -9.09 2.51
N SER A 173 14.66 -7.75 2.54
CA SER A 173 15.16 -6.90 1.45
C SER A 173 16.20 -5.91 1.98
N PRO A 174 17.31 -5.69 1.26
CA PRO A 174 18.25 -4.63 1.59
C PRO A 174 17.59 -3.25 1.43
N MET A 175 17.95 -2.32 2.31
CA MET A 175 17.51 -0.91 2.27
C MET A 175 18.68 0.07 2.15
N THR A 176 19.83 -0.31 2.71
CA THR A 176 21.14 0.35 2.61
C THR A 176 22.21 -0.74 2.79
N ASP A 177 23.49 -0.45 2.57
CA ASP A 177 24.57 -1.42 2.75
C ASP A 177 24.64 -2.01 4.17
N THR A 178 24.12 -1.28 5.16
CA THR A 178 24.14 -1.68 6.58
C THR A 178 22.77 -2.07 7.13
N ARG A 179 21.68 -1.93 6.38
CA ARG A 179 20.32 -2.14 6.92
C ARG A 179 19.43 -2.93 5.99
N VAL A 180 18.73 -3.91 6.56
CA VAL A 180 17.66 -4.65 5.88
C VAL A 180 16.30 -4.38 6.50
N SER A 181 15.25 -4.46 5.68
CA SER A 181 13.88 -4.65 6.13
C SER A 181 13.53 -6.11 6.09
N PHE A 182 12.77 -6.57 7.09
CA PHE A 182 12.22 -7.92 7.09
C PHE A 182 10.73 -7.92 7.46
N PHE A 183 10.08 -9.01 7.07
CA PHE A 183 8.81 -9.41 7.64
C PHE A 183 8.77 -10.91 7.87
N VAL A 184 8.12 -11.34 8.94
CA VAL A 184 7.84 -12.74 9.26
C VAL A 184 6.33 -12.94 9.38
N ALA A 185 5.77 -13.69 8.44
CA ALA A 185 4.36 -14.03 8.41
C ALA A 185 4.13 -15.44 8.97
N CYS A 186 3.55 -15.56 10.16
CA CYS A 186 3.27 -16.84 10.79
C CYS A 186 2.01 -16.80 11.66
N HIS A 187 1.48 -17.97 12.01
CA HIS A 187 0.46 -18.05 13.06
C HIS A 187 1.16 -18.04 14.43
N VAL A 188 0.90 -17.02 15.25
CA VAL A 188 1.29 -17.00 16.66
C VAL A 188 0.01 -17.22 17.46
N PRO A 189 -0.12 -18.31 18.24
CA PRO A 189 -1.24 -18.48 19.16
C PRO A 189 -1.27 -17.25 20.09
N SER A 190 -2.34 -16.47 20.05
CA SER A 190 -2.48 -15.34 20.97
C SER A 190 -2.77 -15.88 22.37
N ALA A 191 -1.90 -15.59 23.33
CA ALA A 191 -2.25 -15.70 24.75
C ALA A 191 -3.33 -14.66 25.17
N ALA A 192 -3.75 -13.78 24.26
CA ALA A 192 -4.70 -12.70 24.48
C ALA A 192 -5.93 -12.83 23.56
N THR A 193 -6.65 -13.94 23.68
CA THR A 193 -8.04 -14.05 23.14
C THR A 193 -9.08 -13.82 24.23
N SER A 194 -8.68 -13.22 25.36
CA SER A 194 -9.58 -12.70 26.38
C SER A 194 -9.42 -11.20 26.49
N SER A 195 -10.54 -10.50 26.27
CA SER A 195 -10.78 -9.08 26.51
C SER A 195 -10.12 -8.05 25.58
N SER A 196 -10.95 -7.08 25.22
CA SER A 196 -10.67 -5.86 24.49
C SER A 196 -9.44 -5.09 24.99
N SER A 197 -8.69 -4.52 24.03
CA SER A 197 -7.78 -3.36 24.17
C SER A 197 -6.29 -3.56 24.49
N ARG A 198 -5.75 -4.78 24.58
CA ARG A 198 -4.27 -4.90 24.60
C ARG A 198 -3.72 -4.77 23.18
N VAL A 199 -3.02 -3.67 22.92
CA VAL A 199 -2.07 -3.54 21.82
C VAL A 199 -1.22 -4.80 21.82
N VAL A 200 -1.16 -5.51 20.69
CA VAL A 200 -0.29 -6.69 20.57
C VAL A 200 1.14 -6.21 20.73
N ASP A 201 1.78 -6.54 21.85
CA ASP A 201 3.14 -6.08 22.13
C ASP A 201 4.10 -6.68 21.08
N ALA A 202 4.81 -5.79 20.40
CA ALA A 202 5.81 -6.16 19.40
C ALA A 202 6.95 -6.98 20.01
N ARG A 203 7.29 -6.75 21.29
CA ARG A 203 8.30 -7.49 22.04
C ARG A 203 7.87 -8.93 22.29
N ASP A 204 6.68 -9.13 22.85
CA ASP A 204 6.13 -10.47 23.09
C ASP A 204 5.94 -11.23 21.78
N THR A 205 5.46 -10.54 20.75
CA THR A 205 5.32 -11.12 19.41
C THR A 205 6.67 -11.53 18.84
N ARG A 206 7.72 -10.71 18.99
CA ARG A 206 9.08 -11.07 18.58
C ARG A 206 9.57 -12.32 19.32
N HIS A 207 9.34 -12.42 20.62
CA HIS A 207 9.72 -13.59 21.41
C HIS A 207 9.03 -14.87 20.91
N ALA A 208 7.72 -14.82 20.68
CA ALA A 208 6.96 -15.94 20.13
C ALA A 208 7.37 -16.30 18.69
N VAL A 209 7.66 -15.30 17.85
CA VAL A 209 8.17 -15.51 16.49
C VAL A 209 9.54 -16.18 16.52
N LEU A 210 10.47 -15.72 17.37
CA LEU A 210 11.80 -16.31 17.51
C LEU A 210 11.73 -17.77 17.95
N GLN A 211 10.89 -18.09 18.94
CA GLN A 211 10.67 -19.47 19.36
C GLN A 211 10.21 -20.33 18.19
N LYS A 212 9.21 -19.84 17.44
CA LYS A 212 8.67 -20.57 16.29
C LYS A 212 9.69 -20.77 15.17
N LEU A 213 10.53 -19.78 14.89
CA LEU A 213 11.59 -19.91 13.89
C LEU A 213 12.60 -20.99 14.30
N ARG A 214 12.97 -21.07 15.59
CA ARG A 214 13.85 -22.12 16.13
C ARG A 214 13.18 -23.51 16.05
N ASP A 215 11.93 -23.63 16.48
CA ASP A 215 11.18 -24.90 16.45
C ASP A 215 11.05 -25.46 15.04
N GLN A 216 10.96 -24.57 14.04
CA GLN A 216 10.89 -24.94 12.62
C GLN A 216 12.28 -25.04 11.97
N ARG A 217 13.38 -25.00 12.73
CA ARG A 217 14.76 -25.11 12.24
C ARG A 217 15.08 -24.11 11.11
N CYS A 218 14.59 -22.87 11.25
CA CYS A 218 14.89 -21.77 10.33
C CYS A 218 16.40 -21.49 10.31
N PRO A 219 17.01 -21.09 9.18
CA PRO A 219 18.42 -20.72 9.12
C PRO A 219 18.82 -19.70 10.20
N ALA A 220 20.01 -19.90 10.79
CA ALA A 220 20.51 -19.08 11.90
C ALA A 220 20.51 -17.59 11.57
N GLU A 221 20.93 -17.21 10.35
CA GLU A 221 20.95 -15.82 9.88
C GLU A 221 19.58 -15.12 9.97
N VAL A 222 18.48 -15.85 9.78
CA VAL A 222 17.12 -15.30 9.85
C VAL A 222 16.69 -15.14 11.30
N VAL A 223 17.04 -16.09 12.15
CA VAL A 223 16.77 -16.02 13.59
C VAL A 223 17.52 -14.86 14.22
N GLU A 224 18.79 -14.68 13.87
CA GLU A 224 19.65 -13.57 14.32
C GLU A 224 19.11 -12.23 13.85
N MET A 225 18.74 -12.11 12.57
CA MET A 225 18.13 -10.89 12.03
C MET A 225 16.91 -10.45 12.84
N VAL A 226 16.00 -11.37 13.17
CA VAL A 226 14.79 -11.06 13.93
C VAL A 226 15.10 -10.77 15.41
N ARG A 227 16.12 -11.43 15.98
CA ARG A 227 16.57 -11.22 17.37
C ARG A 227 17.15 -9.82 17.53
N ASP A 228 18.01 -9.42 16.59
CA ASP A 228 18.81 -8.19 16.64
C ASP A 228 18.10 -7.02 15.95
N ALA A 229 16.82 -7.20 15.60
CA ALA A 229 15.96 -6.17 15.05
C ALA A 229 15.87 -4.96 15.99
N ASP A 230 15.93 -3.76 15.40
CA ASP A 230 15.75 -2.49 16.09
C ASP A 230 14.37 -2.46 16.78
N PRO A 231 14.30 -2.41 18.12
CA PRO A 231 13.04 -2.46 18.87
C PRO A 231 12.02 -1.40 18.43
N ASP A 232 12.48 -0.19 18.13
CA ASP A 232 11.62 0.95 17.79
C ASP A 232 11.07 0.83 16.36
N SER A 233 11.66 -0.05 15.55
CA SER A 233 11.18 -0.36 14.20
C SER A 233 10.12 -1.46 14.15
N LEU A 234 9.91 -2.18 15.26
CA LEU A 234 9.06 -3.37 15.24
C LEU A 234 7.58 -3.00 15.14
N ASN A 235 6.92 -3.58 14.14
CA ASN A 235 5.50 -3.41 13.91
C ASN A 235 4.82 -4.77 13.77
N VAL A 236 3.67 -4.94 14.41
CA VAL A 236 2.86 -6.16 14.32
C VAL A 236 1.56 -5.87 13.59
N VAL A 237 1.37 -6.55 12.46
CA VAL A 237 0.10 -6.54 11.73
C VAL A 237 -0.57 -7.90 11.90
N THR A 238 -1.82 -7.91 12.37
CA THR A 238 -2.60 -9.15 12.58
C THR A 238 -3.67 -9.36 11.52
N ARG A 239 -4.06 -8.29 10.84
CA ARG A 239 -5.08 -8.29 9.77
C ARG A 239 -4.64 -7.34 8.67
N VAL A 240 -4.80 -7.78 7.43
CA VAL A 240 -4.66 -6.93 6.25
C VAL A 240 -6.06 -6.68 5.71
N TRP A 241 -6.39 -5.44 5.39
CA TRP A 241 -7.70 -5.09 4.84
C TRP A 241 -7.64 -5.11 3.32
N TYR A 242 -8.71 -5.60 2.68
CA TYR A 242 -8.83 -5.62 1.24
C TYR A 242 -10.27 -5.39 0.79
N ARG A 243 -10.45 -4.87 -0.41
CA ARG A 243 -11.72 -4.82 -1.12
C ARG A 243 -11.76 -6.01 -2.08
N PRO A 244 -12.78 -6.88 -2.01
CA PRO A 244 -12.93 -7.95 -2.97
C PRO A 244 -12.86 -7.45 -4.42
N PRO A 245 -12.20 -8.18 -5.35
CA PRO A 245 -11.96 -7.69 -6.71
C PRO A 245 -13.23 -7.32 -7.48
N TRP A 246 -14.32 -8.06 -7.27
CA TRP A 246 -15.62 -7.76 -7.88
C TRP A 246 -16.24 -6.46 -7.35
N GLN A 247 -16.01 -6.10 -6.09
CA GLN A 247 -16.43 -4.80 -5.56
C GLN A 247 -15.61 -3.68 -6.19
N VAL A 248 -14.30 -3.89 -6.39
CA VAL A 248 -13.43 -2.92 -7.07
C VAL A 248 -13.84 -2.77 -8.54
N ALA A 249 -14.17 -3.85 -9.24
CA ALA A 249 -14.57 -3.79 -10.65
C ALA A 249 -15.90 -3.05 -10.86
N LEU A 250 -16.85 -3.21 -9.94
CA LEU A 250 -18.24 -2.76 -10.10
C LEU A 250 -18.58 -1.46 -9.35
N ALA A 251 -17.77 -1.02 -8.39
CA ALA A 251 -18.04 0.19 -7.60
C ALA A 251 -18.17 1.46 -8.46
N ALA A 252 -18.92 2.44 -7.97
CA ALA A 252 -19.11 3.72 -8.66
C ALA A 252 -17.82 4.55 -8.73
N PHE A 253 -17.04 4.58 -7.64
CA PHE A 253 -15.81 5.37 -7.43
C PHE A 253 -15.93 6.89 -7.61
N ARG A 254 -17.11 7.41 -7.99
CA ARG A 254 -17.35 8.84 -8.10
C ARG A 254 -18.81 9.22 -7.91
N LYS A 255 -19.03 10.49 -7.55
CA LYS A 255 -20.32 11.17 -7.56
C LYS A 255 -20.04 12.66 -7.84
N GLY A 256 -20.41 13.15 -9.03
CA GLY A 256 -20.03 14.49 -9.48
C GLY A 256 -18.52 14.69 -9.47
N ALA A 257 -18.04 15.75 -8.80
CA ALA A 257 -16.63 16.07 -8.60
C ALA A 257 -16.01 15.42 -7.35
N VAL A 258 -16.61 14.35 -6.82
CA VAL A 258 -16.10 13.56 -5.69
C VAL A 258 -15.58 12.20 -6.18
N THR A 259 -14.39 11.78 -5.75
CA THR A 259 -13.81 10.47 -6.05
C THR A 259 -12.91 9.93 -4.93
N VAL A 260 -12.28 8.77 -5.14
CA VAL A 260 -11.36 8.10 -4.21
C VAL A 260 -10.09 7.62 -4.94
N ALA A 261 -8.98 7.52 -4.21
CA ALA A 261 -7.70 7.01 -4.69
C ALA A 261 -6.99 6.16 -3.62
N GLY A 262 -6.02 5.35 -4.05
CA GLY A 262 -5.27 4.47 -3.15
C GLY A 262 -6.17 3.47 -2.41
N ASP A 263 -5.86 3.17 -1.15
CA ASP A 263 -6.60 2.16 -0.37
C ASP A 263 -8.08 2.50 -0.16
N ALA A 264 -8.46 3.78 -0.22
CA ALA A 264 -9.88 4.17 -0.22
C ALA A 264 -10.64 3.56 -1.39
N MET A 265 -10.00 3.53 -2.57
CA MET A 265 -10.52 2.97 -3.81
C MET A 265 -10.33 1.44 -3.89
N HIS A 266 -9.11 0.96 -3.67
CA HIS A 266 -8.69 -0.38 -4.10
C HIS A 266 -7.81 -1.13 -3.08
N ALA A 267 -7.98 -0.88 -1.78
CA ALA A 267 -7.27 -1.60 -0.72
C ALA A 267 -7.13 -3.10 -1.07
N MET A 268 -5.91 -3.62 -1.00
CA MET A 268 -5.60 -4.97 -1.45
C MET A 268 -4.61 -5.66 -0.51
N GLY A 269 -4.58 -6.99 -0.56
CA GLY A 269 -3.59 -7.77 0.17
C GLY A 269 -2.16 -7.42 -0.27
N SER A 270 -1.22 -7.42 0.68
CA SER A 270 0.20 -7.09 0.41
C SER A 270 0.97 -8.19 -0.36
N TYR A 271 0.29 -9.23 -0.83
CA TYR A 271 0.89 -10.45 -1.40
C TYR A 271 1.70 -10.20 -2.68
N ILE A 272 1.37 -9.16 -3.45
CA ILE A 272 2.10 -8.75 -4.66
C ILE A 272 2.83 -7.42 -4.51
N GLY A 273 2.77 -6.80 -3.32
CA GLY A 273 3.45 -5.53 -3.04
C GLY A 273 2.92 -4.29 -3.78
N GLN A 274 1.78 -4.34 -4.49
CA GLN A 274 1.41 -3.25 -5.42
C GLN A 274 0.60 -2.08 -4.84
N GLY A 275 0.06 -2.17 -3.61
CA GLY A 275 -0.86 -1.15 -3.10
C GLY A 275 -0.31 0.28 -3.12
N GLY A 276 0.93 0.47 -2.65
CA GLY A 276 1.58 1.79 -2.64
C GLY A 276 1.89 2.33 -4.04
N SER A 277 2.43 1.49 -4.93
CA SER A 277 2.67 1.88 -6.33
C SER A 277 1.37 2.23 -7.05
N ALA A 278 0.29 1.44 -6.87
CA ALA A 278 -1.00 1.73 -7.46
C ALA A 278 -1.60 3.06 -6.97
N ALA A 279 -1.37 3.44 -5.71
CA ALA A 279 -1.78 4.76 -5.19
C ALA A 279 -1.00 5.91 -5.84
N LEU A 280 0.29 5.72 -6.14
CA LEU A 280 1.08 6.70 -6.90
C LEU A 280 0.62 6.78 -8.37
N GLU A 281 0.29 5.64 -8.99
CA GLU A 281 -0.33 5.61 -10.33
C GLU A 281 -1.63 6.43 -10.34
N ASP A 282 -2.47 6.31 -9.30
CA ASP A 282 -3.70 7.09 -9.20
C ASP A 282 -3.43 8.59 -9.09
N ALA A 283 -2.44 8.99 -8.27
CA ALA A 283 -2.06 10.39 -8.09
C ALA A 283 -1.62 11.03 -9.42
N LEU A 284 -0.81 10.31 -10.22
CA LEU A 284 -0.36 10.78 -11.54
C LEU A 284 -1.52 10.94 -12.53
N VAL A 285 -2.39 9.93 -12.63
CA VAL A 285 -3.53 9.97 -13.56
C VAL A 285 -4.53 11.04 -13.14
N LEU A 286 -4.82 11.19 -11.84
CA LEU A 286 -5.66 12.28 -11.31
C LEU A 286 -5.09 13.66 -11.63
N ALA A 287 -3.81 13.88 -11.32
CA ALA A 287 -3.16 15.17 -11.54
C ALA A 287 -3.23 15.56 -13.03
N ARG A 288 -2.92 14.62 -13.92
CA ARG A 288 -3.00 14.83 -15.37
C ARG A 288 -4.42 15.14 -15.85
N SER A 289 -5.41 14.35 -15.43
CA SER A 289 -6.80 14.56 -15.84
C SER A 289 -7.32 15.93 -15.36
N LEU A 290 -7.02 16.32 -14.11
CA LEU A 290 -7.43 17.61 -13.56
C LEU A 290 -6.68 18.80 -14.20
N ALA A 291 -5.39 18.65 -14.50
CA ALA A 291 -4.61 19.67 -15.20
C ALA A 291 -5.18 19.98 -16.60
N ARG A 292 -5.59 18.95 -17.35
CA ARG A 292 -6.25 19.12 -18.65
C ARG A 292 -7.58 19.86 -18.52
N ALA A 293 -8.41 19.50 -17.53
CA ALA A 293 -9.65 20.23 -17.27
C ALA A 293 -9.40 21.70 -16.91
N ARG A 294 -8.37 21.98 -16.11
CA ARG A 294 -7.97 23.35 -15.76
C ARG A 294 -7.52 24.15 -16.98
N ALA A 295 -6.70 23.55 -17.84
CA ALA A 295 -6.21 24.19 -19.07
C ALA A 295 -7.35 24.48 -20.06
N ALA A 296 -8.29 23.54 -20.21
CA ALA A 296 -9.46 23.74 -21.06
C ALA A 296 -10.36 24.87 -20.54
N ALA A 297 -10.55 24.97 -19.22
CA ALA A 297 -11.31 26.05 -18.60
C ALA A 297 -10.62 27.42 -18.76
N ALA A 298 -9.28 27.49 -18.68
CA ALA A 298 -8.51 28.72 -18.87
C ALA A 298 -8.45 29.22 -20.32
N GLY A 299 -8.79 28.38 -21.30
CA GLY A 299 -8.94 28.77 -22.71
C GLY A 299 -10.30 29.37 -23.06
N GLY A 300 -11.27 29.34 -22.12
CA GLY A 300 -12.52 30.10 -22.19
C GLY A 300 -12.32 31.54 -21.68
N ARG A 301 -13.20 32.47 -22.05
CA ARG A 301 -13.13 33.86 -21.58
C ARG A 301 -13.05 33.91 -20.05
N ASP A 302 -12.14 34.73 -19.54
CA ASP A 302 -11.84 34.93 -18.13
C ASP A 302 -12.94 35.77 -17.46
N ASP A 303 -14.13 35.19 -17.34
CA ASP A 303 -15.30 35.86 -16.76
C ASP A 303 -15.38 35.65 -15.23
N GLY A 304 -14.33 35.12 -14.58
CA GLY A 304 -14.29 34.88 -13.14
C GLY A 304 -15.18 33.75 -12.62
N ASP A 305 -15.90 33.06 -13.51
CA ASP A 305 -16.77 31.93 -13.17
C ASP A 305 -15.98 30.63 -13.04
N ASP A 306 -16.07 29.98 -11.87
CA ASP A 306 -15.48 28.66 -11.62
C ASP A 306 -16.31 27.52 -12.25
N GLU A 307 -17.53 27.78 -12.73
CA GLU A 307 -18.46 26.79 -13.29
C GLU A 307 -17.86 25.94 -14.43
N PRO A 308 -17.20 26.53 -15.46
CA PRO A 308 -16.54 25.75 -16.51
C PRO A 308 -15.50 24.77 -15.96
N PHE A 309 -14.77 25.14 -14.91
CA PHE A 309 -13.80 24.27 -14.26
C PHE A 309 -14.48 23.13 -13.49
N LEU A 310 -15.60 23.38 -12.80
CA LEU A 310 -16.31 22.33 -12.05
C LEU A 310 -16.89 21.25 -12.96
N LEU A 311 -17.49 21.65 -14.08
CA LEU A 311 -17.93 20.72 -15.10
C LEU A 311 -16.75 19.94 -15.70
N GLY A 312 -15.63 20.62 -15.95
CA GLY A 312 -14.38 20.02 -16.37
C GLY A 312 -13.84 19.01 -15.35
N ALA A 313 -13.87 19.32 -14.06
CA ALA A 313 -13.35 18.47 -12.99
C ALA A 313 -14.16 17.18 -12.84
N ALA A 314 -15.49 17.24 -12.93
CA ALA A 314 -16.34 16.04 -12.91
C ALA A 314 -16.08 15.13 -14.13
N THR A 315 -15.71 15.71 -15.27
CA THR A 315 -15.30 14.99 -16.49
C THR A 315 -13.91 14.37 -16.32
N ALA A 316 -12.93 15.13 -15.83
CA ALA A 316 -11.60 14.63 -15.50
C ALA A 316 -11.63 13.44 -14.52
N ILE A 317 -12.46 13.52 -13.48
CA ILE A 317 -12.65 12.42 -12.53
C ILE A 317 -13.25 11.19 -13.20
N ARG A 318 -14.16 11.37 -14.17
CA ARG A 318 -14.72 10.26 -14.97
C ARG A 318 -13.63 9.53 -15.74
N GLU A 319 -12.74 10.28 -16.39
CA GLU A 319 -11.63 9.75 -17.18
C GLU A 319 -10.64 9.00 -16.29
N TYR A 320 -10.26 9.59 -15.15
CA TYR A 320 -9.45 8.94 -14.13
C TYR A 320 -10.05 7.58 -13.71
N VAL A 321 -11.32 7.56 -13.31
CA VAL A 321 -11.98 6.31 -12.88
C VAL A 321 -12.02 5.30 -14.02
N ARG A 322 -12.29 5.74 -15.25
CA ARG A 322 -12.34 4.86 -16.44
C ARG A 322 -10.97 4.22 -16.71
N GLU A 323 -9.90 5.02 -16.69
CA GLU A 323 -8.53 4.56 -16.94
C GLU A 323 -8.05 3.59 -15.84
N ARG A 324 -8.35 3.91 -14.58
CA ARG A 324 -7.85 3.15 -13.43
C ARG A 324 -8.62 1.90 -13.11
N ARG A 325 -9.94 1.85 -13.36
CA ARG A 325 -10.82 0.75 -12.92
C ARG A 325 -10.29 -0.64 -13.29
N LEU A 326 -10.00 -0.89 -14.57
CA LEU A 326 -9.55 -2.21 -15.00
C LEU A 326 -8.19 -2.57 -14.41
N ARG A 327 -7.29 -1.58 -14.33
CA ARG A 327 -5.96 -1.74 -13.77
C ARG A 327 -6.01 -2.12 -12.30
N VAL A 328 -6.75 -1.37 -11.47
CA VAL A 328 -6.84 -1.65 -10.04
C VAL A 328 -7.65 -2.91 -9.74
N ALA A 329 -8.70 -3.21 -10.53
CA ALA A 329 -9.45 -4.46 -10.39
C ALA A 329 -8.57 -5.70 -10.68
N ARG A 330 -7.71 -5.64 -11.70
CA ARG A 330 -6.74 -6.69 -12.02
C ARG A 330 -5.73 -6.89 -10.89
N LEU A 331 -5.16 -5.80 -10.35
CA LEU A 331 -4.25 -5.85 -9.21
C LEU A 331 -4.91 -6.44 -7.97
N SER A 332 -6.12 -5.99 -7.64
CA SER A 332 -6.90 -6.54 -6.52
C SER A 332 -7.18 -8.02 -6.71
N LEU A 333 -7.49 -8.47 -7.94
CA LEU A 333 -7.71 -9.88 -8.25
C LEU A 333 -6.45 -10.72 -8.10
N GLU A 334 -5.32 -10.26 -8.66
CA GLU A 334 -4.04 -10.94 -8.52
C GLU A 334 -3.63 -11.06 -7.05
N ALA A 335 -3.73 -9.97 -6.29
CA ALA A 335 -3.45 -9.98 -4.85
C ALA A 335 -4.38 -10.93 -4.07
N PHE A 336 -5.67 -10.94 -4.40
CA PHE A 336 -6.65 -11.82 -3.78
C PHE A 336 -6.34 -13.30 -4.05
N VAL A 337 -6.13 -13.66 -5.32
CA VAL A 337 -5.84 -15.04 -5.74
C VAL A 337 -4.50 -15.53 -5.19
N MET A 338 -3.47 -14.67 -5.16
CA MET A 338 -2.20 -15.00 -4.50
C MET A 338 -2.39 -15.26 -2.99
N GLY A 339 -3.21 -14.45 -2.32
CA GLY A 339 -3.57 -14.66 -0.92
C GLY A 339 -4.26 -16.00 -0.69
N GLU A 340 -5.23 -16.35 -1.54
CA GLU A 340 -5.93 -17.63 -1.47
C GLU A 340 -5.01 -18.82 -1.78
N LEU A 341 -4.14 -18.72 -2.79
CA LEU A 341 -3.16 -19.75 -3.13
C LEU A 341 -2.24 -20.08 -1.94
N LEU A 342 -1.76 -19.06 -1.23
CA LEU A 342 -0.90 -19.24 -0.06
C LEU A 342 -1.63 -19.84 1.16
N ARG A 343 -2.97 -19.81 1.16
CA ARG A 343 -3.82 -20.33 2.25
C ARG A 343 -4.47 -21.66 1.91
N ALA A 344 -4.53 -22.01 0.63
CA ALA A 344 -5.23 -23.18 0.13
C ALA A 344 -4.68 -24.47 0.73
N LYS A 345 -5.56 -25.25 1.37
CA LYS A 345 -5.26 -26.61 1.87
C LYS A 345 -5.47 -27.67 0.80
N SER A 346 -6.47 -27.49 -0.06
CA SER A 346 -6.82 -28.42 -1.14
C SER A 346 -6.00 -28.17 -2.40
N MET A 347 -5.61 -29.25 -3.08
CA MET A 347 -4.95 -29.19 -4.39
C MET A 347 -5.87 -28.59 -5.47
N ALA A 348 -7.18 -28.84 -5.42
CA ALA A 348 -8.13 -28.27 -6.37
C ALA A 348 -8.14 -26.73 -6.31
N THR A 349 -8.19 -26.16 -5.09
CA THR A 349 -8.10 -24.71 -4.90
C THR A 349 -6.76 -24.16 -5.38
N LYS A 350 -5.65 -24.84 -5.09
CA LYS A 350 -4.32 -24.42 -5.58
C LYS A 350 -4.27 -24.39 -7.11
N LEU A 351 -4.76 -25.43 -7.77
CA LEU A 351 -4.80 -25.52 -9.23
C LEU A 351 -5.67 -24.42 -9.84
N ALA A 352 -6.85 -24.16 -9.26
CA ALA A 352 -7.72 -23.07 -9.68
C ALA A 352 -7.03 -21.70 -9.55
N CYS A 353 -6.38 -21.43 -8.42
CA CYS A 353 -5.63 -20.18 -8.23
C CYS A 353 -4.46 -20.06 -9.21
N MET A 354 -3.69 -21.14 -9.44
CA MET A 354 -2.59 -21.14 -10.41
C MET A 354 -3.08 -20.90 -11.83
N ALA A 355 -4.22 -21.48 -12.22
CA ALA A 355 -4.83 -21.23 -13.53
C ALA A 355 -5.26 -19.77 -13.70
N ILE A 356 -5.92 -19.18 -12.69
CA ILE A 356 -6.30 -17.76 -12.74
C ILE A 356 -5.05 -16.87 -12.82
N LEU A 357 -4.01 -17.14 -12.04
CA LEU A 357 -2.75 -16.37 -12.09
C LEU A 357 -2.05 -16.49 -13.46
N ALA A 358 -2.06 -17.68 -14.06
CA ALA A 358 -1.53 -17.88 -15.40
C ALA A 358 -2.28 -17.04 -16.44
N LEU A 359 -3.62 -16.98 -16.36
CA LEU A 359 -4.46 -16.14 -17.22
C LEU A 359 -4.23 -14.64 -16.99
N LEU A 360 -3.96 -14.24 -15.74
CA LEU A 360 -3.59 -12.87 -15.40
C LEU A 360 -2.17 -12.49 -15.87
N GLY A 361 -1.40 -13.45 -16.38
CA GLY A 361 -0.12 -13.25 -17.03
C GLY A 361 0.96 -14.17 -16.50
N THR A 362 1.59 -14.93 -17.40
CA THR A 362 2.72 -15.84 -17.12
C THR A 362 4.05 -15.14 -16.88
N LYS A 363 4.13 -13.84 -17.19
CA LYS A 363 5.31 -13.01 -16.94
C LYS A 363 5.31 -12.63 -15.45
N ALA A 364 6.18 -13.25 -14.65
CA ALA A 364 6.44 -12.82 -13.28
C ALA A 364 6.56 -11.29 -13.24
N LEU A 365 5.69 -10.64 -12.45
CA LEU A 365 5.60 -9.18 -12.30
C LEU A 365 5.10 -8.41 -13.55
N GLY A 366 4.32 -9.00 -14.45
CA GLY A 366 3.70 -8.25 -15.56
C GLY A 366 2.91 -7.03 -15.07
N HIS A 367 2.39 -7.10 -13.85
CA HIS A 367 1.74 -5.99 -13.18
C HIS A 367 2.66 -4.78 -12.89
N THR A 368 3.98 -4.87 -12.94
CA THR A 368 4.88 -3.70 -12.75
C THR A 368 5.07 -2.88 -14.03
N ASN A 369 4.44 -3.30 -15.14
CA ASN A 369 4.52 -2.64 -16.44
C ASN A 369 3.22 -1.86 -16.69
N TYR A 370 3.04 -0.78 -15.94
CA TYR A 370 1.95 0.15 -16.20
C TYR A 370 2.52 1.51 -16.58
N ASP A 371 2.15 1.97 -17.77
CA ASP A 371 2.52 3.30 -18.24
C ASP A 371 1.40 4.26 -17.85
N CYS A 372 1.71 5.14 -16.90
CA CYS A 372 0.82 6.21 -16.48
C CYS A 372 0.73 7.34 -17.53
N GLY A 373 1.44 7.26 -18.66
CA GLY A 373 1.57 8.30 -19.66
C GLY A 373 2.40 9.49 -19.19
N ARG A 374 2.47 10.54 -20.01
CA ARG A 374 3.19 11.79 -19.68
C ARG A 374 2.29 12.74 -18.89
N LEU A 375 2.90 13.41 -17.90
CA LEU A 375 2.30 14.55 -17.19
C LEU A 375 2.29 15.79 -18.08
#